data_AF-A0A0K8RH31-F1
#
_entry.id   AF-A0A0K8RH31-F1
#
_cell.length_a   1.000
_cell.length_b   1.000
_cell.length_c   1.000
_cell.angle_alpha   90.00
_cell.angle_beta   90.00
_cell.angle_gamma   90.00
#
_symmetry.space_group_name_H-M   'P 1'
#
loop_
_entity.id
_entity.type
_entity.pdbx_description
1 polymer ?
#
loop_
_entity_poly.entity_id
_entity_poly.type
_entity_poly.pdbx_seq_one_letter_code
_entity_poly.pdbx_strand_id
1 'polypeptide(L)'
;MCEDRPTSYYGAYVFAHELAHNLGCQHDGDGANSWVKGHIGSADCPWDDGYLMSYKMEDERQYKFSPCCQREVRNLYRRPEFKCLTERKAKKTIRSSKLPGVMTSSSNYCRRVYMYEKGMHADEAYGVKDCRVKCTTTSRMYWLLGVVDGTPCGNGKACILGKCRNKIKISKKD
;
A
#
# COMPACT_ATOMS: atom_id res chain seq x y z
N MET A 1 10.31 -4.97 8.71
CA MET A 1 9.39 -4.97 9.88
C MET A 1 8.35 -3.89 9.63
N CYS A 2 7.06 -4.13 9.90
CA CYS A 2 6.03 -3.09 9.77
C CYS A 2 5.44 -2.71 11.14
N GLU A 3 5.24 -1.41 11.36
CA GLU A 3 4.46 -0.88 12.49
C GLU A 3 3.24 -0.17 11.91
N ASP A 4 2.04 -0.44 12.46
CA ASP A 4 0.85 0.34 12.14
C ASP A 4 0.28 0.96 13.40
N ARG A 5 -0.18 2.21 13.28
CA ARG A 5 -0.95 2.86 14.33
C ARG A 5 -2.43 2.52 14.13
N PRO A 6 -3.18 2.16 15.19
CA PRO A 6 -4.60 1.93 15.08
C PRO A 6 -5.30 3.09 14.35
N THR A 7 -6.18 2.74 13.41
CA THR A 7 -6.94 3.67 12.55
C THR A 7 -6.13 4.41 11.47
N SER A 8 -4.83 4.15 11.33
CA SER A 8 -4.06 4.66 10.19
C SER A 8 -4.39 3.87 8.92
N TYR A 9 -4.39 2.53 8.99
CA TYR A 9 -4.48 1.63 7.83
C TYR A 9 -3.34 1.76 6.81
N TYR A 10 -2.44 2.74 6.96
CA TYR A 10 -1.25 2.91 6.13
C TYR A 10 -0.28 1.74 6.29
N GLY A 11 -0.26 1.10 7.46
CA GLY A 11 0.51 -0.11 7.68
C GLY A 11 0.15 -1.27 6.73
N ALA A 12 -1.03 -1.28 6.09
CA ALA A 12 -1.33 -2.28 5.05
C ALA A 12 -0.45 -2.10 3.80
N TYR A 13 -0.16 -0.86 3.40
CA TYR A 13 0.77 -0.55 2.31
C TYR A 13 2.19 -1.00 2.67
N VAL A 14 2.66 -0.61 3.85
CA VAL A 14 3.99 -0.99 4.36
C VAL A 14 4.10 -2.50 4.50
N PHE A 15 3.09 -3.16 5.07
CA PHE A 15 3.07 -4.62 5.21
C PHE A 15 3.16 -5.33 3.86
N ALA A 16 2.47 -4.84 2.83
CA ALA A 16 2.56 -5.42 1.48
C ALA A 16 3.98 -5.32 0.89
N HIS A 17 4.66 -4.19 1.10
CA HIS A 17 6.06 -4.00 0.71
C HIS A 17 7.01 -4.97 1.46
N GLU A 18 6.90 -5.01 2.78
CA GLU A 18 7.74 -5.88 3.63
C GLU A 18 7.47 -7.37 3.40
N LEU A 19 6.22 -7.73 3.12
CA LEU A 19 5.85 -9.10 2.77
C LEU A 19 6.44 -9.50 1.41
N ALA A 20 6.49 -8.58 0.45
CA ALA A 20 7.08 -8.85 -0.85
C ALA A 20 8.59 -9.15 -0.78
N HIS A 21 9.32 -8.50 0.13
CA HIS A 21 10.71 -8.89 0.43
C HIS A 21 10.83 -10.35 0.89
N ASN A 22 9.89 -10.84 1.71
CA ASN A 22 9.85 -12.25 2.13
C ASN A 22 9.52 -13.20 0.96
N LEU A 23 8.87 -12.69 -0.10
CA LEU A 23 8.61 -13.41 -1.34
C LEU A 23 9.69 -13.20 -2.39
N GLY A 24 10.84 -12.64 -1.99
CA GLY A 24 12.05 -12.49 -2.79
C GLY A 24 12.16 -11.17 -3.54
N CYS A 25 11.14 -10.30 -3.55
CA CYS A 25 11.26 -9.03 -4.26
C CYS A 25 12.38 -8.16 -3.64
N GLN A 26 13.27 -7.64 -4.48
CA GLN A 26 14.12 -6.51 -4.11
C GLN A 26 13.37 -5.20 -4.37
N HIS A 27 13.93 -4.10 -3.87
CA HIS A 27 13.54 -2.80 -4.38
C HIS A 27 13.75 -2.72 -5.89
N ASP A 28 12.87 -2.01 -6.58
CA ASP A 28 13.02 -1.82 -8.02
C ASP A 28 14.32 -1.05 -8.30
N GLY A 29 15.20 -1.59 -9.14
CA GLY A 29 16.53 -1.07 -9.42
C GLY A 29 17.66 -1.84 -8.74
N ASP A 30 17.36 -2.66 -7.73
CA ASP A 30 18.37 -3.43 -7.00
C ASP A 30 18.67 -4.78 -7.67
N GLY A 31 19.95 -5.17 -7.61
CA GLY A 31 20.43 -6.44 -8.15
C GLY A 31 20.03 -7.67 -7.34
N ALA A 32 20.48 -8.84 -7.80
CA ALA A 32 20.28 -10.08 -7.07
C ALA A 32 21.10 -10.11 -5.76
N ASN A 33 20.53 -10.72 -4.73
CA ASN A 33 21.20 -11.02 -3.47
C ASN A 33 21.71 -12.47 -3.43
N SER A 34 22.94 -12.67 -2.95
CA SER A 34 23.61 -13.98 -2.93
C SER A 34 23.09 -14.94 -1.85
N TRP A 35 22.45 -14.41 -0.79
CA TRP A 35 21.94 -15.21 0.32
C TRP A 35 20.67 -15.99 -0.02
N VAL A 36 19.97 -15.63 -1.11
CA VAL A 36 18.86 -16.41 -1.66
C VAL A 36 19.36 -17.11 -2.93
N LYS A 37 19.48 -18.44 -2.86
CA LYS A 37 19.89 -19.24 -4.01
C LYS A 37 19.03 -18.94 -5.23
N GLY A 38 19.64 -18.62 -6.37
CA GLY A 38 18.99 -18.40 -7.67
C GLY A 38 18.04 -17.19 -7.74
N HIS A 39 18.21 -16.24 -6.82
CA HIS A 39 17.46 -14.99 -6.82
C HIS A 39 17.84 -14.12 -8.03
N ILE A 40 16.85 -13.49 -8.69
CA ILE A 40 17.06 -12.74 -9.94
C ILE A 40 17.27 -11.25 -9.66
N GLY A 41 16.57 -10.71 -8.65
CA GLY A 41 16.56 -9.26 -8.36
C GLY A 41 15.68 -8.46 -9.32
N SER A 42 15.82 -7.13 -9.23
CA SER A 42 14.96 -6.14 -9.89
C SER A 42 15.75 -5.04 -10.62
N ALA A 43 17.02 -5.26 -10.96
CA ALA A 43 17.87 -4.26 -11.62
C ALA A 43 17.33 -3.80 -12.99
N ASP A 44 16.47 -4.61 -13.62
CA ASP A 44 15.80 -4.32 -14.88
C ASP A 44 14.42 -3.64 -14.72
N CYS A 45 14.00 -3.33 -13.49
CA CYS A 45 12.84 -2.47 -13.22
C CYS A 45 13.32 -1.13 -12.65
N PRO A 46 13.14 0.01 -13.35
CA PRO A 46 13.57 1.32 -12.85
C PRO A 46 12.91 1.70 -11.52
N TRP A 47 13.70 2.23 -10.58
CA TRP A 47 13.20 2.77 -9.31
C TRP A 47 12.13 3.85 -9.51
N ASP A 48 12.33 4.73 -10.50
CA ASP A 48 11.45 5.85 -10.81
C ASP A 48 10.15 5.45 -11.54
N ASP A 49 9.95 4.16 -11.85
CA ASP A 49 8.63 3.70 -12.32
C ASP A 49 7.57 3.72 -11.21
N GLY A 50 7.97 3.88 -9.95
CA GLY A 50 7.02 4.16 -8.87
C GLY A 50 6.13 3.02 -8.46
N TYR A 51 6.55 1.77 -8.69
CA TYR A 51 5.85 0.59 -8.18
C TYR A 51 6.04 0.43 -6.66
N LEU A 52 5.26 -0.46 -6.06
CA LEU A 52 5.19 -0.68 -4.60
C LEU A 52 6.56 -0.98 -3.96
N MET A 53 7.52 -1.55 -4.70
CA MET A 53 8.87 -1.84 -4.20
C MET A 53 9.83 -0.65 -4.32
N SER A 54 9.34 0.52 -4.70
CA SER A 54 10.04 1.82 -4.58
C SER A 54 9.40 2.66 -3.48
N TYR A 55 10.02 3.80 -3.16
CA TYR A 55 9.41 4.83 -2.30
C TYR A 55 8.80 6.00 -3.08
N LYS A 56 8.58 5.82 -4.40
CA LYS A 56 8.06 6.85 -5.30
C LYS A 56 6.54 6.79 -5.40
N MET A 57 5.88 7.58 -4.55
CA MET A 57 4.42 7.64 -4.44
C MET A 57 3.81 8.64 -5.44
N GLU A 58 4.00 8.42 -6.74
CA GLU A 58 3.67 9.41 -7.78
C GLU A 58 2.29 9.20 -8.44
N ASP A 59 1.85 7.96 -8.61
CA ASP A 59 0.56 7.61 -9.22
C ASP A 59 0.05 6.24 -8.72
N GLU A 60 -0.91 5.61 -9.41
CA GLU A 60 -1.46 4.31 -8.99
C GLU A 60 -0.50 3.13 -9.04
N ARG A 61 0.67 3.27 -9.70
CA ARG A 61 1.70 2.21 -9.76
C ARG A 61 2.21 1.86 -8.37
N GLN A 62 2.21 2.81 -7.43
CA GLN A 62 2.59 2.58 -6.04
C GLN A 62 1.76 1.48 -5.36
N TYR A 63 0.56 1.19 -5.87
CA TYR A 63 -0.32 0.13 -5.35
C TYR A 63 -0.19 -1.20 -6.11
N LYS A 64 0.87 -1.38 -6.91
CA LYS A 64 1.10 -2.56 -7.75
C LYS A 64 2.53 -3.04 -7.61
N PHE A 65 2.73 -4.35 -7.76
CA PHE A 65 4.07 -4.91 -7.94
C PHE A 65 4.57 -4.70 -9.37
N SER A 66 5.83 -4.30 -9.51
CA SER A 66 6.54 -4.25 -10.78
C SER A 66 6.59 -5.64 -11.45
N PRO A 67 6.82 -5.73 -12.77
CA PRO A 67 7.06 -6.99 -13.45
C PRO A 67 8.21 -7.80 -12.80
N CYS A 68 9.25 -7.13 -12.28
CA CYS A 68 10.38 -7.78 -11.62
C CYS A 68 9.99 -8.43 -10.30
N CYS A 69 9.28 -7.71 -9.42
CA CYS A 69 8.77 -8.32 -8.19
C CYS A 69 7.83 -9.49 -8.50
N GLN A 70 6.91 -9.35 -9.46
CA GLN A 70 6.05 -10.46 -9.84
C GLN A 70 6.83 -11.66 -10.42
N ARG A 71 7.91 -11.43 -11.15
CA ARG A 71 8.81 -12.48 -11.65
C ARG A 71 9.49 -13.19 -10.49
N GLU A 72 9.99 -12.45 -9.51
CA GLU A 72 10.70 -13.02 -8.36
C GLU A 72 9.78 -13.85 -7.46
N VAL A 73 8.55 -13.37 -7.22
CA VAL A 73 7.53 -14.17 -6.51
C VAL A 73 7.29 -15.52 -7.21
N ARG A 74 7.20 -15.53 -8.55
CA ARG A 74 7.04 -16.78 -9.32
C ARG A 74 8.30 -17.65 -9.27
N ASN A 75 9.48 -17.03 -9.26
CA ASN A 75 10.76 -17.70 -9.14
C ASN A 75 10.88 -18.45 -7.80
N LEU A 76 10.54 -17.81 -6.68
CA LEU A 76 10.57 -18.44 -5.36
C LEU A 76 9.46 -19.46 -5.19
N TYR A 77 8.23 -19.16 -5.60
CA TYR A 77 7.08 -20.05 -5.43
C TYR A 77 7.27 -21.43 -6.07
N ARG A 78 8.01 -21.52 -7.18
CA ARG A 78 8.24 -22.78 -7.92
C ARG A 78 9.33 -23.68 -7.32
N ARG A 79 10.00 -23.24 -6.25
CA ARG A 79 11.19 -23.91 -5.73
C ARG A 79 10.85 -24.90 -4.61
N PRO A 80 11.51 -26.09 -4.59
CA PRO A 80 11.32 -27.08 -3.54
C PRO A 80 11.60 -26.57 -2.12
N GLU A 81 12.46 -25.56 -1.97
CA GLU A 81 12.83 -24.96 -0.68
C GLU A 81 11.69 -24.12 -0.08
N PHE A 82 10.74 -23.64 -0.89
CA PHE A 82 9.63 -22.76 -0.49
C PHE A 82 8.26 -23.45 -0.48
N LYS A 83 8.24 -24.78 -0.28
CA LYS A 83 7.01 -25.60 -0.25
C LYS A 83 5.95 -25.08 0.72
N CYS A 84 6.34 -24.41 1.82
CA CYS A 84 5.39 -23.85 2.78
C CYS A 84 4.41 -22.82 2.17
N LEU A 85 4.78 -22.16 1.07
CA LEU A 85 3.89 -21.24 0.34
C LEU A 85 2.75 -21.95 -0.39
N THR A 86 2.87 -23.27 -0.60
CA THR A 86 1.85 -24.10 -1.27
C THR A 86 0.93 -24.83 -0.27
N GLU A 87 1.27 -24.83 1.02
CA GLU A 87 0.49 -25.48 2.06
C GLU A 87 -0.47 -24.50 2.74
N ARG A 88 -1.78 -24.76 2.66
CA ARG A 88 -2.79 -23.97 3.38
C ARG A 88 -3.17 -24.65 4.70
N LYS A 89 -2.69 -24.10 5.83
CA LYS A 89 -3.06 -24.56 7.18
C LYS A 89 -4.04 -23.63 7.93
N ALA A 90 -4.53 -22.58 7.28
CA ALA A 90 -5.39 -21.58 7.90
C ALA A 90 -6.79 -22.15 8.24
N LYS A 91 -7.19 -22.04 9.51
CA LYS A 91 -8.50 -22.50 10.02
C LYS A 91 -9.55 -21.38 10.14
N LYS A 92 -9.15 -20.12 9.95
CA LYS A 92 -10.03 -18.95 10.11
C LYS A 92 -9.78 -17.95 8.98
N THR A 93 -10.86 -17.33 8.54
CA THR A 93 -10.83 -16.23 7.56
C THR A 93 -11.32 -14.97 8.26
N ILE A 94 -10.51 -13.91 8.25
CA ILE A 94 -10.91 -12.59 8.76
C ILE A 94 -11.57 -11.84 7.60
N ARG A 95 -12.73 -11.22 7.85
CA ARG A 95 -13.47 -10.45 6.84
C ARG A 95 -13.94 -9.12 7.40
N SER A 96 -14.00 -8.13 6.52
CA SER A 96 -14.64 -6.84 6.77
C SER A 96 -15.64 -6.57 5.66
N SER A 97 -16.82 -6.05 6.02
CA SER A 97 -17.81 -5.52 5.07
C SER A 97 -17.57 -4.04 4.75
N LYS A 98 -16.52 -3.45 5.32
CA LYS A 98 -16.18 -2.03 5.21
C LYS A 98 -14.74 -1.85 4.75
N LEU A 99 -14.54 -0.92 3.83
CA LEU A 99 -13.22 -0.47 3.40
C LEU A 99 -12.63 0.51 4.43
N PRO A 100 -11.30 0.61 4.55
CA PRO A 100 -10.65 1.44 5.58
C PRO A 100 -11.02 2.93 5.51
N GLY A 101 -11.28 3.47 4.33
CA GLY A 101 -11.61 4.89 4.13
C GLY A 101 -12.99 5.32 4.62
N VAL A 102 -13.86 4.37 5.03
CA VAL A 102 -15.09 4.68 5.78
C VAL A 102 -14.94 4.50 7.29
N MET A 103 -13.77 4.04 7.73
CA MET A 103 -13.44 3.78 9.14
C MET A 103 -12.53 4.84 9.75
N THR A 104 -12.00 5.77 8.93
CA THR A 104 -11.14 6.88 9.36
C THR A 104 -11.52 8.14 8.59
N SER A 105 -11.46 9.30 9.25
CA SER A 105 -11.59 10.60 8.58
C SER A 105 -10.25 11.03 7.98
N SER A 106 -10.26 11.91 6.98
CA SER A 106 -9.02 12.44 6.39
C SER A 106 -8.10 13.10 7.43
N SER A 107 -8.65 13.87 8.37
CA SER A 107 -7.85 14.49 9.44
C SER A 107 -7.30 13.48 10.45
N ASN A 108 -8.06 12.43 10.81
CA ASN A 108 -7.51 11.36 11.65
C ASN A 108 -6.42 10.59 10.89
N TYR A 109 -6.63 10.29 9.62
CA TYR A 109 -5.64 9.63 8.77
C TYR A 109 -4.30 10.41 8.73
N CYS A 110 -4.35 11.71 8.42
CA CYS A 110 -3.17 12.58 8.45
C CYS A 110 -2.46 12.56 9.81
N ARG A 111 -3.21 12.66 10.92
CA ARG A 111 -2.66 12.62 12.28
C ARG A 111 -2.02 11.28 12.64
N ARG A 112 -2.56 10.17 12.14
CA ARG A 112 -2.04 8.83 12.44
C ARG A 112 -0.80 8.51 11.63
N VAL A 113 -0.75 8.93 10.36
CA VAL A 113 0.41 8.73 9.49
C VAL A 113 1.57 9.64 9.88
N TYR A 114 1.32 10.93 10.11
CA TYR A 114 2.33 11.91 10.52
C TYR A 114 2.24 12.23 12.02
N MET A 115 2.25 11.19 12.85
CA MET A 115 1.98 11.31 14.30
C MET A 115 2.99 12.13 15.10
N TYR A 116 4.20 12.30 14.59
CA TYR A 116 5.24 13.10 15.23
C TYR A 116 5.07 14.60 14.93
N GLU A 117 4.29 14.94 13.91
CA GLU A 117 3.99 16.31 13.53
C GLU A 117 2.81 16.86 14.34
N LYS A 118 3.11 17.78 15.26
CA LYS A 118 2.09 18.37 16.13
C LYS A 118 1.08 19.17 15.32
N GLY A 119 -0.20 18.96 15.61
CA GLY A 119 -1.29 19.69 14.96
C GLY A 119 -1.60 19.24 13.53
N MET A 120 -1.10 18.08 13.09
CA MET A 120 -1.41 17.56 11.77
C MET A 120 -2.92 17.31 11.58
N HIS A 121 -3.47 17.81 10.47
CA HIS A 121 -4.86 17.65 10.04
C HIS A 121 -4.94 17.68 8.51
N ALA A 122 -6.11 17.32 7.96
CA ALA A 122 -6.36 17.46 6.54
C ALA A 122 -6.75 18.91 6.21
N ASP A 123 -6.25 19.44 5.10
CA ASP A 123 -6.70 20.69 4.51
C ASP A 123 -8.11 20.51 3.91
N GLU A 124 -9.12 21.03 4.61
CA GLU A 124 -10.52 20.91 4.20
C GLU A 124 -10.81 21.61 2.86
N ALA A 125 -10.12 22.72 2.56
CA ALA A 125 -10.27 23.44 1.31
C ALA A 125 -9.68 22.66 0.12
N TYR A 126 -8.65 21.85 0.37
CA TYR A 126 -8.11 20.93 -0.63
C TYR A 126 -9.05 19.76 -0.90
N GLY A 127 -9.68 19.21 0.15
CA GLY A 127 -10.54 18.04 0.07
C GLY A 127 -9.77 16.78 -0.34
N VAL A 128 -10.41 15.91 -1.12
CA VAL A 128 -9.76 14.72 -1.73
C VAL A 128 -9.70 14.93 -3.24
N LYS A 129 -8.48 15.00 -3.80
CA LYS A 129 -8.21 15.17 -5.24
C LYS A 129 -7.26 14.09 -5.71
N ASP A 130 -7.58 13.44 -6.82
CA ASP A 130 -6.80 12.31 -7.37
C ASP A 130 -6.45 11.25 -6.32
N CYS A 131 -7.43 10.98 -5.44
CA CYS A 131 -7.28 10.08 -4.29
C CYS A 131 -6.10 10.41 -3.39
N ARG A 132 -5.82 11.70 -3.23
CA ARG A 132 -4.86 12.26 -2.30
C ARG A 132 -5.52 13.28 -1.40
N VAL A 133 -5.01 13.37 -0.20
CA VAL A 133 -5.32 14.43 0.77
C VAL A 133 -4.06 15.27 0.97
N LYS A 134 -4.24 16.56 1.25
CA LYS A 134 -3.17 17.41 1.74
C LYS A 134 -3.21 17.40 3.27
N CYS A 135 -2.18 16.85 3.89
CA CYS A 135 -1.99 16.87 5.33
C CYS A 135 -1.12 18.09 5.69
N THR A 136 -1.57 18.94 6.61
CA THR A 136 -0.88 20.18 6.96
C THR A 136 -0.90 20.45 8.46
N THR A 137 0.00 21.33 8.89
CA THR A 137 0.10 21.85 10.26
C THR A 137 -0.17 23.36 10.26
N THR A 138 -0.23 23.95 11.46
CA THR A 138 -0.36 25.41 11.63
C THR A 138 0.82 26.20 11.04
N SER A 139 1.98 25.58 10.83
CA SER A 139 3.16 26.21 10.23
C SER A 139 3.13 26.27 8.70
N ARG A 140 2.00 25.91 8.06
CA ARG A 140 1.81 25.81 6.59
C ARG A 140 2.70 24.77 5.88
N MET A 141 3.45 23.95 6.61
CA MET A 141 4.09 22.76 6.02
C MET A 141 3.01 21.78 5.59
N TYR A 142 3.20 21.11 4.46
CA TYR A 142 2.23 20.15 3.96
C TYR A 142 2.89 18.96 3.27
N TRP A 143 2.17 17.84 3.31
CA TRP A 143 2.47 16.62 2.58
C TRP A 143 1.24 16.18 1.80
N LEU A 144 1.45 15.67 0.59
CA LEU A 144 0.41 14.98 -0.18
C LEU A 144 0.49 13.49 0.12
N LEU A 145 -0.65 12.93 0.53
CA LEU A 145 -0.75 11.52 0.94
C LEU A 145 -1.89 10.84 0.19
N GLY A 146 -1.63 9.68 -0.39
CA GLY A 146 -2.68 8.84 -0.98
C GLY A 146 -3.67 8.37 0.08
N VAL A 147 -4.97 8.54 -0.16
CA VAL A 147 -6.00 8.11 0.78
C VAL A 147 -6.24 6.61 0.69
N VAL A 148 -6.67 6.02 1.79
CA VAL A 148 -6.98 4.59 1.85
C VAL A 148 -8.25 4.25 1.07
N ASP A 149 -8.34 3.01 0.59
CA ASP A 149 -9.48 2.54 -0.19
C ASP A 149 -10.81 2.75 0.55
N GLY A 150 -11.82 3.22 -0.16
CA GLY A 150 -13.14 3.54 0.38
C GLY A 150 -13.33 5.01 0.77
N THR A 151 -12.29 5.84 0.79
CA THR A 151 -12.42 7.28 1.08
C THR A 151 -13.28 7.96 0.01
N PRO A 152 -14.30 8.74 0.39
CA PRO A 152 -15.14 9.46 -0.58
C PRO A 152 -14.33 10.46 -1.42
N CYS A 153 -14.56 10.45 -2.73
CA CYS A 153 -13.90 11.35 -3.70
C CYS A 153 -14.91 12.05 -4.64
N GLY A 154 -16.21 11.87 -4.40
CA GLY A 154 -17.29 12.44 -5.19
C GLY A 154 -18.64 11.77 -4.91
N ASN A 155 -19.71 12.28 -5.49
CA ASN A 155 -21.06 11.73 -5.28
C ASN A 155 -21.14 10.29 -5.78
N GLY A 156 -21.50 9.35 -4.90
CA GLY A 156 -21.54 7.92 -5.22
C GLY A 156 -20.19 7.26 -5.53
N LYS A 157 -19.06 7.98 -5.35
CA LYS A 157 -17.72 7.51 -5.69
C LYS A 157 -16.82 7.35 -4.45
N ALA A 158 -15.82 6.50 -4.58
CA ALA A 158 -14.77 6.28 -3.58
C ALA A 158 -13.43 5.97 -4.25
N CYS A 159 -12.34 6.26 -3.54
CA CYS A 159 -11.00 5.91 -3.95
C CYS A 159 -10.78 4.41 -3.85
N ILE A 160 -10.32 3.80 -4.94
CA ILE A 160 -9.96 2.37 -5.03
C ILE A 160 -8.68 2.25 -5.85
N LEU A 161 -7.61 1.72 -5.25
CA LEU A 161 -6.29 1.58 -5.85
C LEU A 161 -5.83 2.90 -6.51
N GLY A 162 -5.94 4.00 -5.76
CA GLY A 162 -5.51 5.33 -6.19
C GLY A 162 -6.42 6.02 -7.21
N LYS A 163 -7.56 5.44 -7.61
CA LYS A 163 -8.48 6.05 -8.59
C LYS A 163 -9.86 6.30 -8.00
N CYS A 164 -10.46 7.44 -8.34
CA CYS A 164 -11.83 7.75 -7.95
C CYS A 164 -12.81 6.96 -8.83
N ARG A 165 -13.46 5.95 -8.25
CA ARG A 165 -14.34 5.01 -8.95
C ARG A 165 -15.72 4.98 -8.29
N ASN A 166 -16.70 4.36 -8.95
CA ASN A 166 -17.99 4.08 -8.33
C ASN A 166 -17.79 3.22 -7.07
N LYS A 167 -18.54 3.52 -6.01
CA LYS A 167 -18.45 2.77 -4.74
C LYS A 167 -18.68 1.28 -4.98
N ILE A 168 -17.77 0.46 -4.48
CA ILE A 168 -17.84 -1.00 -4.59
C ILE A 168 -18.73 -1.54 -3.46
N LYS A 169 -19.64 -2.44 -3.79
CA LYS A 169 -20.37 -3.24 -2.80
C LYS A 169 -19.52 -4.45 -2.44
N ILE A 170 -19.02 -4.51 -1.20
CA ILE A 170 -18.33 -5.72 -0.71
C ILE A 170 -19.38 -6.82 -0.51
N SER A 171 -19.20 -7.95 -1.19
CA SER A 171 -20.05 -9.13 -0.98
C SER A 171 -20.00 -9.55 0.49
N LYS A 172 -21.18 -9.81 1.06
CA LYS A 172 -21.30 -10.43 2.39
C LYS A 172 -21.36 -11.95 2.32
N LYS A 173 -21.33 -12.53 1.12
CA LYS A 173 -21.40 -13.97 0.85
C LYS A 173 -20.09 -14.48 0.23
N ASP A 174 -19.82 -15.75 0.50
CA ASP A 174 -18.67 -16.52 -0.01
C ASP A 174 -18.66 -16.62 -1.53
#